data_AF-A0A8R1XQF7-F1
#
_entry.id   AF-A0A8R1XQF7-F1
#
_cell.length_a   1.000
_cell.length_b   1.000
_cell.length_c   1.000
_cell.angle_alpha   90.00
_cell.angle_beta   90.00
_cell.angle_gamma   90.00
#
_symmetry.space_group_name_H-M   'P 1'
#
loop_
_entity.id
_entity.type
_entity.pdbx_description
1 polymer ?
#
loop_
_entity_poly.entity_id
_entity_poly.type
_entity_poly.pdbx_seq_one_letter_code
_entity_poly.pdbx_strand_id
1 'polypeptide(L)'
;MDEFLDMSNLDSLRAVHESDDQWKLRRMFIERHIADYPRNRLLCLAQIFCNVISLGCTYDQELMRTVKEMGAGLCEMVKDHKRTFEQDSIKTSVSKKAKLESKSGSIISEDSPCALKRKSFMLLRAQLTVLEKGAEPLASLNQLTSRLKYKWELKSVENGRSALLVNDVTVLEGILPAWNDNDAKNFAAAAALASLSREDREVRAKCGKFELCKSDNSPSDLCKSDNSPSDFYMSYLVDQLKLAVKMMPANGTSFDRLEGGLRIARMPLRYVAERGTGWEQKISINALNIHLASAVLRKGECTKSREKERKEDLATMIIQRLSDSDFELISNTNGYVLR
;
A
#
# COMPACT_ATOMS: atom_id res chain seq x y z
N MET A 1 -2.51 38.46 -24.57
CA MET A 1 -3.49 39.03 -23.63
C MET A 1 -3.89 37.90 -22.72
N ASP A 2 -3.59 38.02 -21.44
CA ASP A 2 -3.97 37.02 -20.46
C ASP A 2 -5.48 37.07 -20.26
N GLU A 3 -6.17 36.02 -20.66
CA GLU A 3 -7.62 35.90 -20.60
C GLU A 3 -8.06 35.79 -19.13
N PHE A 4 -9.03 36.61 -18.73
CA PHE A 4 -9.66 36.49 -17.41
C PHE A 4 -10.70 35.36 -17.44
N LEU A 5 -10.94 34.77 -16.27
CA LEU A 5 -11.87 33.67 -16.12
C LEU A 5 -13.30 34.23 -16.03
N ASP A 6 -14.24 33.69 -16.80
CA ASP A 6 -15.66 34.04 -16.68
C ASP A 6 -16.34 33.20 -15.60
N MET A 7 -17.07 33.84 -14.69
CA MET A 7 -17.80 33.22 -13.59
C MET A 7 -18.88 32.24 -14.09
N SER A 8 -19.40 32.46 -15.31
CA SER A 8 -20.48 31.64 -15.89
C SER A 8 -20.07 30.20 -16.20
N ASN A 9 -18.76 29.89 -16.27
CA ASN A 9 -18.27 28.60 -16.74
C ASN A 9 -17.40 27.84 -15.72
N LEU A 10 -17.53 28.16 -14.43
CA LEU A 10 -16.70 27.56 -13.38
C LEU A 10 -16.90 26.04 -13.28
N ASP A 11 -18.12 25.53 -13.45
CA ASP A 11 -18.42 24.10 -13.30
C ASP A 11 -17.68 23.22 -14.32
N SER A 12 -17.28 23.78 -15.47
CA SER A 12 -16.45 23.08 -16.46
C SER A 12 -15.01 22.82 -16.00
N LEU A 13 -14.54 23.52 -14.96
CA LEU A 13 -13.19 23.37 -14.42
C LEU A 13 -13.07 22.21 -13.43
N ARG A 14 -14.19 21.63 -12.99
CA ARG A 14 -14.21 20.53 -12.03
C ARG A 14 -13.54 19.29 -12.64
N ALA A 15 -12.58 18.71 -11.93
CA ALA A 15 -11.97 17.46 -12.37
C ALA A 15 -12.88 16.27 -12.03
N VAL A 16 -12.92 15.26 -12.92
CA VAL A 16 -13.75 14.05 -12.74
C VAL A 16 -13.45 13.30 -11.44
N HIS A 17 -12.23 13.42 -10.93
CA HIS A 17 -11.75 12.75 -9.71
C HIS A 17 -11.80 13.63 -8.45
N GLU A 18 -12.29 14.86 -8.55
CA GLU A 18 -12.34 15.80 -7.43
C GLU A 18 -13.60 15.57 -6.59
N SER A 19 -13.43 15.40 -5.27
CA SER A 19 -14.56 15.25 -4.35
C SER A 19 -15.42 16.52 -4.29
N ASP A 20 -16.69 16.40 -3.88
CA ASP A 20 -17.58 17.56 -3.78
C ASP A 20 -17.02 18.63 -2.82
N ASP A 21 -16.42 18.22 -1.70
CA ASP A 21 -15.81 19.14 -0.73
C ASP A 21 -14.56 19.83 -1.29
N GLN A 22 -13.71 19.10 -2.01
CA GLN A 22 -12.54 19.66 -2.67
C GLN A 22 -12.95 20.68 -3.74
N TRP A 23 -13.94 20.32 -4.56
CA TRP A 23 -14.46 21.21 -5.59
C TRP A 23 -15.10 22.46 -4.99
N LYS A 24 -15.91 22.32 -3.93
CA LYS A 24 -16.52 23.46 -3.23
C LYS A 24 -15.46 24.43 -2.73
N LEU A 25 -14.41 23.91 -2.08
CA LEU A 25 -13.30 24.73 -1.58
C LEU A 25 -12.54 25.42 -2.73
N ARG A 26 -12.24 24.68 -3.82
CA ARG A 26 -11.53 25.21 -4.99
C ARG A 26 -12.34 26.29 -5.70
N ARG A 27 -13.64 26.05 -5.88
CA ARG A 27 -14.60 26.98 -6.50
C ARG A 27 -14.69 28.27 -5.70
N MET A 28 -14.81 28.20 -4.37
CA MET A 28 -14.82 29.39 -3.50
C MET A 28 -13.53 30.21 -3.61
N PHE A 29 -12.37 29.55 -3.74
CA PHE A 29 -11.10 30.23 -3.95
C PHE A 29 -11.07 30.95 -5.31
N ILE A 30 -11.54 30.30 -6.37
CA ILE A 30 -11.59 30.88 -7.70
C ILE A 30 -12.54 32.07 -7.73
N GLU A 31 -13.76 31.93 -7.21
CA GLU A 31 -14.78 33.00 -7.17
C GLU A 31 -14.28 34.25 -6.47
N ARG A 32 -13.53 34.10 -5.38
CA ARG A 32 -13.02 35.22 -4.58
C ARG A 32 -11.97 36.05 -5.31
N HIS A 33 -11.15 35.42 -6.17
CA HIS A 33 -9.96 36.02 -6.78
C HIS A 33 -10.07 36.12 -8.32
N ILE A 34 -11.27 35.95 -8.86
CA ILE A 34 -11.53 35.88 -10.31
C ILE A 34 -11.18 37.17 -11.06
N ALA A 35 -11.34 38.32 -10.39
CA ALA A 35 -11.05 39.64 -10.95
C ALA A 35 -9.57 40.04 -10.79
N ASP A 36 -8.82 39.39 -9.91
CA ASP A 36 -7.48 39.83 -9.51
C ASP A 36 -6.37 39.17 -10.32
N TYR A 37 -6.63 38.00 -10.92
CA TYR A 37 -5.61 37.19 -11.58
C TYR A 37 -6.02 36.70 -12.97
N PRO A 38 -5.08 36.65 -13.93
CA PRO A 38 -5.21 35.87 -15.16
C PRO A 38 -5.69 34.44 -14.92
N ARG A 39 -6.49 33.90 -15.85
CA ARG A 39 -7.07 32.55 -15.78
C ARG A 39 -6.09 31.48 -15.33
N ASN A 40 -4.95 31.36 -16.02
CA ASN A 40 -3.96 30.30 -15.75
C ASN A 40 -3.30 30.46 -14.37
N ARG A 41 -3.05 31.71 -13.94
CA ARG A 41 -2.44 31.99 -12.65
C ARG A 41 -3.40 31.67 -11.51
N LEU A 42 -4.67 32.05 -11.66
CA LEU A 42 -5.71 31.77 -10.69
C LEU A 42 -5.94 30.27 -10.51
N LEU A 43 -6.06 29.52 -11.61
CA LEU A 43 -6.26 28.07 -11.56
C LEU A 43 -5.10 27.36 -10.87
N CYS A 44 -3.87 27.80 -11.12
CA CYS A 44 -2.68 27.28 -10.46
C CYS A 44 -2.72 27.54 -8.95
N LEU A 45 -3.00 28.78 -8.52
CA LEU A 45 -3.10 29.15 -7.11
C LEU A 45 -4.24 28.41 -6.39
N ALA A 46 -5.40 28.25 -7.04
CA ALA A 46 -6.53 27.50 -6.51
C ALA A 46 -6.20 26.02 -6.31
N GLN A 47 -5.50 25.40 -7.27
CA GLN A 47 -5.06 24.02 -7.12
C GLN A 47 -4.02 23.85 -5.99
N ILE A 48 -3.09 24.80 -5.87
CA ILE A 48 -2.11 24.81 -4.77
C ILE A 48 -2.84 24.92 -3.43
N PHE A 49 -3.80 25.84 -3.30
CA PHE A 49 -4.61 25.99 -2.10
C PHE A 49 -5.30 24.68 -1.70
N CYS A 50 -5.98 24.02 -2.63
CA CYS A 50 -6.62 22.73 -2.36
C CYS A 50 -5.61 21.63 -2.00
N ASN A 51 -4.46 21.57 -2.66
CA ASN A 51 -3.42 20.58 -2.32
C ASN A 51 -2.82 20.83 -0.93
N VAL A 52 -2.63 22.09 -0.53
CA VAL A 52 -2.17 22.44 0.82
C VAL A 52 -3.20 21.98 1.87
N ILE A 53 -4.49 22.28 1.65
CA ILE A 53 -5.54 22.00 2.64
C ILE A 53 -5.95 20.53 2.68
N SER A 54 -6.12 19.89 1.52
CA SER A 54 -6.64 18.52 1.41
C SER A 54 -5.55 17.46 1.44
N LEU A 55 -4.35 17.75 0.92
CA LEU A 55 -3.24 16.79 0.80
C LEU A 55 -2.05 17.13 1.70
N GLY A 56 -2.08 18.24 2.44
CA GLY A 56 -0.97 18.66 3.30
C GLY A 56 0.32 18.97 2.53
N CYS A 57 0.21 19.34 1.26
CA CYS A 57 1.37 19.68 0.43
C CYS A 57 2.04 20.97 0.92
N THR A 58 3.36 21.06 0.74
CA THR A 58 4.15 22.26 1.02
C THR A 58 4.88 22.71 -0.24
N TYR A 59 4.86 24.00 -0.49
CA TYR A 59 5.52 24.63 -1.63
C TYR A 59 6.56 25.64 -1.14
N ASP A 60 7.12 26.45 -2.06
CA ASP A 60 8.03 27.53 -1.70
C ASP A 60 7.44 28.46 -0.63
N GLN A 61 8.25 28.97 0.29
CA GLN A 61 7.78 29.73 1.45
C GLN A 61 7.01 31.00 1.05
N GLU A 62 7.41 31.66 -0.03
CA GLU A 62 6.71 32.84 -0.55
C GLU A 62 5.33 32.45 -1.07
N LEU A 63 5.26 31.36 -1.84
CA LEU A 63 4.01 30.85 -2.40
C LEU A 63 3.04 30.38 -1.30
N MET A 64 3.56 29.72 -0.26
CA MET A 64 2.78 29.30 0.89
C MET A 64 2.17 30.50 1.62
N ARG A 65 2.93 31.60 1.77
CA ARG A 65 2.44 32.83 2.38
C ARG A 65 1.33 33.45 1.54
N THR A 66 1.55 33.60 0.23
CA THR A 66 0.54 34.14 -0.70
C THR A 66 -0.75 33.33 -0.68
N VAL A 67 -0.66 32.00 -0.80
CA VAL A 67 -1.84 31.13 -0.84
C VAL A 67 -2.59 31.13 0.50
N LYS A 68 -1.86 31.20 1.63
CA LYS A 68 -2.48 31.32 2.96
C LYS A 68 -3.22 32.64 3.14
N GLU A 69 -2.64 33.74 2.67
CA GLU A 69 -3.27 35.07 2.68
C GLU A 69 -4.52 35.10 1.78
N MET A 70 -4.42 34.58 0.56
CA MET A 70 -5.55 34.49 -0.39
C MET A 70 -6.67 33.58 0.12
N GLY A 71 -6.33 32.48 0.79
CA GLY A 71 -7.27 31.49 1.30
C GLY A 71 -7.87 31.80 2.67
N ALA A 72 -7.46 32.89 3.32
CA ALA A 72 -7.88 33.24 4.67
C ALA A 72 -9.40 33.36 4.78
N GLY A 73 -10.01 32.60 5.71
CA GLY A 73 -11.47 32.55 5.92
C GLY A 73 -12.24 31.57 5.02
N LEU A 74 -11.66 31.03 3.94
CA LEU A 74 -12.37 30.07 3.08
C LEU A 74 -12.52 28.69 3.74
N CYS A 75 -11.53 28.26 4.51
CA CYS A 75 -11.60 26.98 5.22
C CYS A 75 -12.66 26.98 6.33
N GLU A 76 -12.95 28.13 6.93
CA GLU A 76 -13.96 28.26 7.99
C GLU A 76 -15.37 28.11 7.40
N MET A 77 -15.62 28.61 6.18
CA MET A 77 -16.91 28.51 5.51
C MET A 77 -17.29 27.10 5.04
N VAL A 78 -16.32 26.20 4.89
CA VAL A 78 -16.56 24.80 4.50
C VAL A 78 -16.61 23.88 5.74
N LYS A 79 -16.13 24.35 6.90
CA LYS A 79 -15.97 23.58 8.12
C LYS A 79 -16.91 24.04 9.24
N ASP A 80 -18.21 23.84 9.05
CA ASP A 80 -19.16 23.77 10.17
C ASP A 80 -18.89 22.58 11.11
N HIS A 81 -17.81 21.82 10.94
CA HIS A 81 -17.40 20.72 11.82
C HIS A 81 -15.88 20.78 12.13
N LYS A 82 -15.51 21.51 13.19
CA LYS A 82 -14.32 21.38 14.07
C LYS A 82 -12.89 21.56 13.49
N ARG A 83 -12.18 22.48 14.18
CA ARG A 83 -10.72 22.75 14.29
C ARG A 83 -10.12 23.82 13.38
N THR A 84 -10.37 25.07 13.79
CA THR A 84 -9.59 26.28 13.52
C THR A 84 -8.23 26.17 14.23
N PHE A 85 -7.14 26.42 13.52
CA PHE A 85 -5.80 26.56 14.10
C PHE A 85 -5.63 28.01 14.57
N GLU A 86 -5.61 28.20 15.89
CA GLU A 86 -5.30 29.49 16.51
C GLU A 86 -3.82 29.86 16.31
N GLN A 87 -3.65 31.16 16.04
CA GLN A 87 -2.39 31.90 16.10
C GLN A 87 -1.82 31.84 17.52
N ASP A 88 -0.51 31.69 17.68
CA ASP A 88 0.20 32.57 18.61
C ASP A 88 1.70 32.62 18.37
N SER A 89 2.20 33.86 18.39
CA SER A 89 3.59 34.26 18.34
C SER A 89 4.19 34.26 19.75
N ILE A 90 5.53 34.22 19.85
CA ILE A 90 6.41 34.85 20.87
C ILE A 90 7.44 33.91 21.55
N LYS A 91 8.69 34.05 21.05
CA LYS A 91 10.00 34.22 21.75
C LYS A 91 10.58 33.16 22.70
N THR A 92 11.67 32.54 22.21
CA THR A 92 13.01 32.29 22.82
C THR A 92 13.16 32.03 24.34
N SER A 93 13.71 30.86 24.71
CA SER A 93 15.15 30.69 25.06
C SER A 93 15.48 29.32 25.73
N VAL A 94 16.45 28.61 25.14
CA VAL A 94 17.63 27.96 25.78
C VAL A 94 17.45 26.76 26.75
N SER A 95 18.02 25.62 26.29
CA SER A 95 18.79 24.57 26.98
C SER A 95 18.15 23.35 27.71
N LYS A 96 18.48 22.19 27.11
CA LYS A 96 19.08 20.96 27.68
C LYS A 96 18.23 19.93 28.45
N LYS A 97 18.26 18.72 27.85
CA LYS A 97 18.31 17.36 28.41
C LYS A 97 17.03 16.72 28.99
N ALA A 98 16.51 15.80 28.17
CA ALA A 98 16.13 14.41 28.46
C ALA A 98 15.56 14.07 29.85
N LYS A 99 14.31 13.58 29.90
CA LYS A 99 13.93 12.22 30.37
C LYS A 99 12.39 12.05 30.37
N LEU A 100 11.97 10.91 29.81
CA LEU A 100 10.75 10.10 30.01
C LEU A 100 9.37 10.76 30.28
N GLU A 101 8.41 10.22 29.53
CA GLU A 101 7.04 9.90 29.93
C GLU A 101 6.14 11.06 30.36
N SER A 102 5.24 11.47 29.46
CA SER A 102 3.89 11.93 29.82
C SER A 102 3.01 12.07 28.57
N LYS A 103 1.82 11.48 28.66
CA LYS A 103 0.67 11.69 27.77
C LYS A 103 0.33 13.19 27.68
N SER A 104 0.54 13.83 26.53
CA SER A 104 -0.20 15.03 26.12
C SER A 104 0.01 15.28 24.62
N GLY A 105 -1.01 15.79 23.94
CA GLY A 105 -1.00 16.09 22.51
C GLY A 105 0.07 17.13 22.17
N SER A 106 1.25 16.66 21.80
CA SER A 106 2.36 17.50 21.36
C SER A 106 2.15 17.90 19.90
N ILE A 107 2.14 19.20 19.64
CA ILE A 107 2.26 19.80 18.31
C ILE A 107 3.55 19.24 17.71
N ILE A 108 3.41 18.25 16.82
CA ILE A 108 4.54 17.65 16.11
C ILE A 108 5.12 18.75 15.22
N SER A 109 6.36 19.17 15.51
CA SER A 109 7.13 20.07 14.63
C SER A 109 7.05 19.57 13.19
N GLU A 110 6.73 20.45 12.24
CA GLU A 110 6.60 20.13 10.81
C GLU A 110 7.88 19.53 10.20
N ASP A 111 9.02 19.76 10.85
CA ASP A 111 10.34 19.26 10.47
C ASP A 111 10.75 18.00 11.24
N SER A 112 9.85 17.43 12.05
CA SER A 112 10.14 16.15 12.70
C SER A 112 10.37 15.06 11.63
N PRO A 113 11.30 14.10 11.85
CA PRO A 113 11.53 13.01 10.92
C PRO A 113 10.24 12.26 10.54
N CYS A 114 9.31 12.08 11.48
CA CYS A 114 8.01 11.45 11.23
C CYS A 114 7.13 12.30 10.29
N ALA A 115 7.06 13.61 10.50
CA ALA A 115 6.32 14.52 9.63
C ALA A 115 6.88 14.52 8.19
N LEU A 116 8.21 14.52 8.03
CA LEU A 116 8.86 14.41 6.73
C LEU A 116 8.56 13.08 6.02
N LYS A 117 8.57 11.96 6.76
CA LYS A 117 8.21 10.64 6.19
C LYS A 117 6.73 10.57 5.82
N ARG A 118 5.83 11.19 6.59
CA ARG A 118 4.41 11.34 6.22
C ARG A 118 4.22 12.17 4.95
N LYS A 119 4.87 13.34 4.84
CA LYS A 119 4.89 14.16 3.61
C LYS A 119 5.39 13.35 2.41
N SER A 120 6.48 12.60 2.58
CA SER A 120 7.03 11.73 1.54
C SER A 120 6.05 10.64 1.09
N PHE A 121 5.32 10.07 2.04
CA PHE A 121 4.32 9.04 1.76
C PHE A 121 3.08 9.60 1.05
N MET A 122 2.64 10.83 1.37
CA MET A 122 1.58 11.52 0.62
C MET A 122 1.99 11.76 -0.85
N LEU A 123 3.25 12.16 -1.09
CA LEU A 123 3.78 12.30 -2.45
C LEU A 123 3.83 10.97 -3.20
N LEU A 124 4.21 9.87 -2.53
CA LEU A 124 4.15 8.52 -3.12
C LEU A 124 2.73 8.18 -3.57
N ARG A 125 1.72 8.42 -2.74
CA ARG A 125 0.31 8.19 -3.10
C ARG A 125 -0.14 9.05 -4.27
N ALA A 126 0.20 10.34 -4.27
CA ALA A 126 -0.12 11.23 -5.38
C ALA A 126 0.55 10.77 -6.69
N GLN A 127 1.75 10.19 -6.64
CA GLN A 127 2.41 9.64 -7.82
C GLN A 127 1.82 8.30 -8.26
N LEU A 128 1.32 7.48 -7.34
CA LEU A 128 0.65 6.21 -7.67
C LEU A 128 -0.59 6.41 -8.54
N THR A 129 -1.36 7.48 -8.31
CA THR A 129 -2.60 7.75 -9.08
C THR A 129 -2.33 8.12 -10.53
N VAL A 130 -1.11 8.56 -10.86
CA VAL A 130 -0.69 8.95 -12.21
C VAL A 130 0.24 7.93 -12.89
N LEU A 131 0.46 6.76 -12.28
CA LEU A 131 1.21 5.68 -12.93
C LEU A 131 0.39 5.05 -14.05
N GLU A 132 1.10 4.60 -15.09
CA GLU A 132 0.51 3.88 -16.21
C GLU A 132 -0.07 2.55 -15.73
N LYS A 133 -1.35 2.32 -16.07
CA LYS A 133 -2.01 1.05 -15.77
C LYS A 133 -1.45 -0.05 -16.66
N GLY A 134 -1.04 -1.17 -16.05
CA GLY A 134 -0.66 -2.39 -16.78
C GLY A 134 0.85 -2.69 -16.83
N ALA A 135 1.70 -1.78 -16.36
CA ALA A 135 3.12 -2.09 -16.19
C ALA A 135 3.33 -3.19 -15.13
N GLU A 136 4.40 -3.98 -15.28
CA GLU A 136 4.78 -4.98 -14.28
C GLU A 136 4.97 -4.31 -12.90
N PRO A 137 4.56 -4.93 -11.79
CA PRO A 137 4.58 -4.30 -10.48
C PRO A 137 5.97 -3.83 -10.04
N LEU A 138 7.03 -4.60 -10.34
CA LEU A 138 8.39 -4.19 -10.01
C LEU A 138 8.83 -2.94 -10.81
N ALA A 139 8.47 -2.87 -12.10
CA ALA A 139 8.73 -1.70 -12.94
C ALA A 139 7.96 -0.48 -12.43
N SER A 140 6.70 -0.66 -12.03
CA SER A 140 5.85 0.38 -11.46
C SER A 140 6.42 0.93 -10.15
N LEU A 141 6.91 0.06 -9.26
CA LEU A 141 7.57 0.46 -8.01
C LEU A 141 8.88 1.22 -8.27
N ASN A 142 9.68 0.79 -9.24
CA ASN A 142 10.89 1.49 -9.66
C ASN A 142 10.58 2.88 -10.24
N GLN A 143 9.58 2.98 -11.12
CA GLN A 143 9.14 4.26 -11.70
C GLN A 143 8.60 5.22 -10.63
N LEU A 144 7.81 4.70 -9.70
CA LEU A 144 7.26 5.47 -8.58
C LEU A 144 8.37 6.11 -7.74
N THR A 145 9.33 5.28 -7.33
CA THR A 145 10.40 5.71 -6.43
C THR A 145 11.43 6.59 -7.14
N SER A 146 11.74 6.31 -8.41
CA SER A 146 12.66 7.15 -9.19
C SER A 146 12.13 8.56 -9.43
N ARG A 147 10.82 8.72 -9.70
CA ARG A 147 10.16 10.03 -9.90
C ARG A 147 10.31 10.94 -8.69
N LEU A 148 10.32 10.37 -7.49
CA LEU A 148 10.46 11.11 -6.23
C LEU A 148 11.90 11.12 -5.69
N LYS A 149 12.85 10.54 -6.42
CA LYS A 149 14.26 10.34 -5.97
C LYS A 149 14.34 9.58 -4.65
N TYR A 150 13.40 8.67 -4.41
CA TYR A 150 13.39 7.78 -3.26
C TYR A 150 14.09 6.48 -3.60
N LYS A 151 14.65 5.85 -2.56
CA LYS A 151 15.18 4.49 -2.64
C LYS A 151 14.19 3.54 -2.00
N TRP A 152 14.03 2.36 -2.58
CA TRP A 152 13.47 1.22 -1.87
C TRP A 152 14.52 0.13 -1.73
N GLU A 153 14.43 -0.66 -0.66
CA GLU A 153 15.37 -1.74 -0.38
C GLU A 153 14.70 -2.86 0.40
N LEU A 154 15.24 -4.06 0.25
CA LEU A 154 14.86 -5.22 1.05
C LEU A 154 15.90 -5.45 2.14
N LYS A 155 15.45 -5.58 3.38
CA LYS A 155 16.29 -5.91 4.54
C LYS A 155 15.87 -7.25 5.13
N SER A 156 16.85 -8.11 5.41
CA SER A 156 16.59 -9.30 6.24
C SER A 156 16.26 -8.84 7.66
N VAL A 157 15.27 -9.48 8.24
CA VAL A 157 14.87 -9.36 9.65
C VAL A 157 15.21 -10.69 10.34
N GLU A 158 14.97 -10.77 11.65
CA GLU A 158 15.08 -12.01 12.41
C GLU A 158 14.09 -13.08 11.92
N ASN A 159 14.39 -14.35 12.21
CA ASN A 159 13.51 -15.51 11.95
C ASN A 159 13.13 -15.71 10.48
N GLY A 160 14.05 -15.43 9.55
CA GLY A 160 13.85 -15.65 8.11
C GLY A 160 12.89 -14.66 7.45
N ARG A 161 12.42 -13.65 8.20
CA ARG A 161 11.58 -12.59 7.65
C ARG A 161 12.41 -11.58 6.89
N SER A 162 11.77 -10.84 6.00
CA SER A 162 12.32 -9.73 5.26
C SER A 162 11.35 -8.56 5.28
N ALA A 163 11.90 -7.35 5.36
CA ALA A 163 11.16 -6.10 5.32
C ALA A 163 11.46 -5.37 4.00
N LEU A 164 10.42 -4.91 3.32
CA LEU A 164 10.54 -4.01 2.17
C LEU A 164 10.36 -2.59 2.68
N LEU A 165 11.39 -1.78 2.51
CA LEU A 165 11.41 -0.38 2.90
C LEU A 165 11.32 0.51 1.66
N VAL A 166 10.52 1.56 1.75
CA VAL A 166 10.49 2.65 0.77
C VAL A 166 10.80 3.94 1.51
N ASN A 167 11.90 4.61 1.14
CA ASN A 167 12.38 5.82 1.79
C ASN A 167 12.47 5.65 3.32
N ASP A 168 13.11 4.59 3.80
CA ASP A 168 13.27 4.19 5.21
C ASP A 168 11.97 3.90 6.00
N VAL A 169 10.83 3.79 5.32
CA VAL A 169 9.57 3.34 5.92
C VAL A 169 9.36 1.88 5.58
N THR A 170 9.19 1.01 6.57
CA THR A 170 8.79 -0.38 6.36
C THR A 170 7.34 -0.41 5.86
N VAL A 171 7.14 -0.78 4.60
CA VAL A 171 5.81 -0.83 3.97
C VAL A 171 5.25 -2.25 3.91
N LEU A 172 6.13 -3.25 3.97
CA LEU A 172 5.80 -4.66 4.10
C LEU A 172 6.84 -5.36 4.97
N GLU A 173 6.41 -6.37 5.70
CA GLU A 173 7.27 -7.33 6.38
C GLU A 173 6.65 -8.73 6.23
N GLY A 174 7.46 -9.78 6.25
CA GLY A 174 6.95 -11.14 6.20
C GLY A 174 8.04 -12.13 5.81
N ILE A 175 7.67 -13.40 5.67
CA ILE A 175 8.57 -14.37 5.05
C ILE A 175 8.38 -14.19 3.55
N LEU A 176 9.32 -13.52 2.89
CA LEU A 176 9.24 -13.30 1.44
C LEU A 176 9.87 -14.49 0.71
N PRO A 177 9.44 -14.80 -0.53
CA PRO A 177 10.11 -15.82 -1.33
C PRO A 177 11.55 -15.40 -1.67
N ALA A 178 12.35 -16.36 -2.09
CA ALA A 178 13.76 -16.12 -2.41
C ALA A 178 13.92 -15.01 -3.46
N TRP A 179 14.77 -14.01 -3.14
CA TRP A 179 14.92 -12.79 -3.94
C TRP A 179 15.72 -12.97 -5.25
N ASN A 180 16.08 -14.20 -5.60
CA ASN A 180 16.69 -14.52 -6.89
C ASN A 180 15.64 -14.77 -7.99
N ASP A 181 14.38 -14.87 -7.62
CA ASP A 181 13.25 -15.17 -8.51
C ASP A 181 12.52 -13.88 -8.94
N ASN A 182 12.35 -13.69 -10.26
CA ASN A 182 11.68 -12.50 -10.78
C ASN A 182 10.19 -12.48 -10.42
N ASP A 183 9.54 -13.64 -10.31
CA ASP A 183 8.14 -13.71 -9.90
C ASP A 183 7.98 -13.27 -8.44
N ALA A 184 8.92 -13.68 -7.58
CA ALA A 184 8.97 -13.26 -6.19
C ALA A 184 9.14 -11.74 -6.03
N LYS A 185 10.04 -11.14 -6.82
CA LYS A 185 10.25 -9.68 -6.81
C LYS A 185 9.02 -8.92 -7.28
N ASN A 186 8.39 -9.38 -8.37
CA ASN A 186 7.17 -8.78 -8.88
C ASN A 186 6.02 -8.91 -7.88
N PHE A 187 5.87 -10.07 -7.24
CA PHE A 187 4.84 -10.27 -6.22
C PHE A 187 5.05 -9.36 -5.00
N ALA A 188 6.26 -9.28 -4.47
CA ALA A 188 6.58 -8.40 -3.35
C ALA A 188 6.38 -6.92 -3.71
N ALA A 189 6.75 -6.51 -4.93
CA ALA A 189 6.47 -5.16 -5.42
C ALA A 189 4.97 -4.89 -5.56
N ALA A 190 4.18 -5.85 -6.05
CA ALA A 190 2.72 -5.73 -6.14
C ALA A 190 2.07 -5.57 -4.76
N ALA A 191 2.51 -6.38 -3.80
CA ALA A 191 2.09 -6.28 -2.40
C ALA A 191 2.45 -4.91 -1.80
N ALA A 192 3.63 -4.37 -2.14
CA ALA A 192 4.09 -3.07 -1.63
C ALA A 192 3.27 -1.93 -2.25
N LEU A 193 3.00 -1.99 -3.56
CA LEU A 193 2.17 -1.00 -4.25
C LEU A 193 0.73 -1.00 -3.72
N ALA A 194 0.12 -2.18 -3.56
CA ALA A 194 -1.20 -2.34 -2.93
C ALA A 194 -1.19 -1.79 -1.50
N SER A 195 -0.05 -1.90 -0.83
CA SER A 195 0.14 -1.37 0.50
C SER A 195 0.26 0.14 0.55
N LEU A 196 0.96 0.75 -0.40
CA LEU A 196 1.08 2.21 -0.50
C LEU A 196 -0.23 2.87 -0.93
N SER A 197 -1.02 2.20 -1.79
CA SER A 197 -2.23 2.78 -2.41
C SER A 197 -3.44 2.87 -1.49
N ARG A 198 -3.50 2.07 -0.43
CA ARG A 198 -4.65 2.04 0.49
C ARG A 198 -4.69 3.28 1.36
N GLU A 199 -5.80 4.02 1.33
CA GLU A 199 -5.96 5.31 2.03
C GLU A 199 -5.89 5.21 3.55
N ASP A 200 -6.37 4.09 4.11
CA ASP A 200 -6.46 3.80 5.54
C ASP A 200 -5.11 3.54 6.23
N ARG A 201 -3.99 3.87 5.57
CA ARG A 201 -2.64 3.61 6.08
C ARG A 201 -1.88 4.89 6.35
N GLU A 202 -1.06 4.90 7.39
CA GLU A 202 -0.30 6.06 7.83
C GLU A 202 1.10 5.67 8.30
N VAL A 203 2.05 6.58 8.12
CA VAL A 203 3.41 6.39 8.63
C VAL A 203 3.43 6.70 10.13
N ARG A 204 3.92 5.75 10.91
CA ARG A 204 4.08 5.85 12.36
C ARG A 204 5.54 5.58 12.74
N ALA A 205 6.02 6.30 13.76
CA ALA A 205 7.30 6.02 14.36
C ALA A 205 7.12 4.98 15.48
N LYS A 206 7.81 3.84 15.39
CA LYS A 206 7.78 2.77 16.39
C LYS A 206 9.20 2.25 16.62
N CYS A 207 9.63 2.22 17.88
CA CYS A 207 10.95 1.70 18.29
C CYS A 207 12.14 2.28 17.48
N GLY A 208 12.12 3.58 17.18
CA GLY A 208 13.19 4.26 16.42
C GLY A 208 13.17 3.99 14.91
N LYS A 209 12.17 3.27 14.41
CA LYS A 209 11.95 3.01 12.98
C LYS A 209 10.65 3.65 12.52
N PHE A 210 10.47 3.76 11.21
CA PHE A 210 9.21 4.19 10.60
C PHE A 210 8.55 2.99 9.93
N GLU A 211 7.28 2.77 10.23
CA GLU A 211 6.49 1.70 9.65
C GLU A 211 5.14 2.23 9.17
N LEU A 212 4.60 1.56 8.16
CA LEU A 212 3.25 1.79 7.71
C LEU A 212 2.30 1.03 8.64
N CYS A 213 1.31 1.73 9.19
CA CYS A 213 0.27 1.14 10.04
C CYS A 213 -1.11 1.49 9.50
N LYS A 214 -2.12 0.70 9.85
CA LYS A 214 -3.52 1.12 9.63
C LYS A 214 -3.82 2.31 10.54
N SER A 215 -4.53 3.31 10.04
CA SER A 215 -4.94 4.47 10.83
C SER A 215 -6.00 4.03 11.83
N ASP A 216 -5.74 4.30 13.11
CA ASP A 216 -6.63 3.94 14.21
C ASP A 216 -7.79 4.95 14.29
N ASN A 217 -8.75 4.84 13.36
CA ASN A 217 -10.03 5.56 13.46
C ASN A 217 -11.05 4.82 14.34
N SER A 218 -10.64 3.71 14.97
CA SER A 218 -11.47 2.97 15.93
C SER A 218 -11.18 3.47 17.35
N PRO A 219 -12.22 3.72 18.17
CA PRO A 219 -12.05 4.12 19.56
C PRO A 219 -11.16 3.13 20.30
N SER A 220 -10.24 3.70 21.08
CA SER A 220 -9.39 3.09 22.09
C SER A 220 -9.99 1.82 22.74
N ASP A 221 -9.12 0.81 22.90
CA ASP A 221 -9.15 -0.25 23.92
C ASP A 221 -9.42 -1.71 23.49
N LEU A 222 -9.42 -2.04 22.19
CA LEU A 222 -9.24 -3.44 21.73
C LEU A 222 -7.98 -3.62 20.86
N CYS A 223 -6.80 -3.47 21.47
CA CYS A 223 -5.51 -3.83 20.88
C CYS A 223 -5.35 -5.36 20.78
N LYS A 224 -5.83 -6.01 19.71
CA LYS A 224 -5.49 -7.42 19.41
C LYS A 224 -5.31 -7.83 17.95
N SER A 225 -5.61 -7.00 16.95
CA SER A 225 -5.26 -7.32 15.56
C SER A 225 -4.06 -6.49 15.14
N ASP A 226 -2.91 -7.13 14.97
CA ASP A 226 -1.71 -6.47 14.46
C ASP A 226 -2.07 -5.75 13.13
N ASN A 227 -1.84 -4.44 13.11
CA ASN A 227 -2.11 -3.51 11.99
C ASN A 227 -0.78 -3.11 11.34
N SER A 228 0.14 -4.07 11.25
CA SER A 228 1.55 -3.87 10.95
C SER A 228 1.87 -4.18 9.49
N PRO A 229 3.09 -3.85 9.03
CA PRO A 229 3.57 -4.29 7.72
C PRO A 229 3.54 -5.82 7.52
N SER A 230 3.59 -6.61 8.60
CA SER A 230 3.46 -8.08 8.54
C SER A 230 2.06 -8.51 8.12
N ASP A 231 1.04 -7.86 8.67
CA ASP A 231 -0.36 -8.19 8.40
C ASP A 231 -0.77 -7.76 7.01
N PHE A 232 -0.15 -6.69 6.48
CA PHE A 232 -0.39 -6.25 5.11
C PHE A 232 0.09 -7.26 4.08
N TYR A 233 1.26 -7.88 4.30
CA TYR A 233 1.75 -8.93 3.41
C TYR A 233 0.85 -10.17 3.48
N MET A 234 0.47 -10.59 4.69
CA MET A 234 -0.44 -11.72 4.90
C MET A 234 -1.82 -11.51 4.28
N SER A 235 -2.44 -10.36 4.52
CA SER A 235 -3.71 -9.97 3.91
C SER A 235 -3.60 -10.00 2.39
N TYR A 236 -2.50 -9.49 1.83
CA TYR A 236 -2.29 -9.49 0.38
C TYR A 236 -2.19 -10.92 -0.17
N LEU A 237 -1.46 -11.83 0.48
CA LEU A 237 -1.40 -13.24 0.07
C LEU A 237 -2.79 -13.89 0.04
N VAL A 238 -3.58 -13.69 1.10
CA VAL A 238 -4.95 -14.22 1.20
C VAL A 238 -5.84 -13.64 0.10
N ASP A 239 -5.78 -12.33 -0.14
CA ASP A 239 -6.55 -11.66 -1.19
C ASP A 239 -6.19 -12.19 -2.59
N GLN A 240 -4.91 -12.46 -2.86
CA GLN A 240 -4.46 -13.03 -4.13
C GLN A 240 -4.90 -14.49 -4.30
N LEU A 241 -4.90 -15.30 -3.24
CA LEU A 241 -5.44 -16.66 -3.30
C LEU A 241 -6.96 -16.66 -3.55
N LYS A 242 -7.72 -15.77 -2.88
CA LYS A 242 -9.16 -15.59 -3.14
C LYS A 242 -9.43 -15.14 -4.58
N LEU A 243 -8.62 -14.22 -5.10
CA LEU A 243 -8.67 -13.80 -6.49
C LEU A 243 -8.40 -14.98 -7.44
N ALA A 244 -7.39 -15.79 -7.15
CA ALA A 244 -7.05 -16.97 -7.96
C ALA A 244 -8.23 -17.93 -8.07
N VAL A 245 -8.94 -18.21 -6.97
CA VAL A 245 -10.15 -19.05 -6.95
C VAL A 245 -11.26 -18.46 -7.81
N LYS A 246 -11.54 -17.16 -7.63
CA LYS A 246 -12.58 -16.46 -8.39
C LYS A 246 -12.31 -16.46 -9.90
N MET A 247 -11.04 -16.45 -10.30
CA MET A 247 -10.60 -16.32 -11.69
C MET A 247 -10.16 -17.64 -12.32
N MET A 248 -10.36 -18.79 -11.64
CA MET A 248 -9.99 -20.09 -12.22
C MET A 248 -10.78 -20.37 -13.51
N PRO A 249 -10.14 -20.93 -14.54
CA PRO A 249 -10.84 -21.44 -15.71
C PRO A 249 -11.94 -22.44 -15.35
N ALA A 250 -13.05 -22.42 -16.10
CA ALA A 250 -14.16 -23.36 -15.93
C ALA A 250 -13.80 -24.77 -16.44
N ASN A 251 -12.95 -24.85 -17.46
CA ASN A 251 -12.56 -26.09 -18.14
C ASN A 251 -11.09 -26.45 -17.83
N GLY A 252 -10.74 -27.72 -18.03
CA GLY A 252 -9.38 -28.25 -17.79
C GLY A 252 -9.32 -29.20 -16.61
N THR A 253 -8.16 -29.82 -16.38
CA THR A 253 -7.95 -30.64 -15.19
C THR A 253 -7.91 -29.77 -13.93
N SER A 254 -8.02 -30.38 -12.75
CA SER A 254 -7.94 -29.63 -11.48
C SER A 254 -6.61 -28.88 -11.37
N PHE A 255 -5.50 -29.49 -11.81
CA PHE A 255 -4.21 -28.83 -11.83
C PHE A 255 -4.17 -27.64 -12.81
N ASP A 256 -4.68 -27.80 -14.03
CA ASP A 256 -4.70 -26.73 -15.04
C ASP A 256 -5.54 -25.53 -14.59
N ARG A 257 -6.68 -25.79 -13.95
CA ARG A 257 -7.57 -24.76 -13.40
C ARG A 257 -6.91 -23.99 -12.27
N LEU A 258 -6.28 -24.70 -11.34
CA LEU A 258 -5.53 -24.10 -10.24
C LEU A 258 -4.37 -23.24 -10.76
N GLU A 259 -3.59 -23.74 -11.72
CA GLU A 259 -2.50 -23.01 -12.34
C GLU A 259 -2.99 -21.75 -13.06
N GLY A 260 -4.09 -21.85 -13.80
CA GLY A 260 -4.73 -20.72 -14.49
C GLY A 260 -5.11 -19.59 -13.54
N GLY A 261 -5.80 -19.91 -12.44
CA GLY A 261 -6.20 -18.92 -11.45
C GLY A 261 -5.01 -18.27 -10.75
N LEU A 262 -4.04 -19.07 -10.31
CA LEU A 262 -2.85 -18.57 -9.62
C LEU A 262 -1.94 -17.74 -10.52
N ARG A 263 -1.88 -18.04 -11.83
CA ARG A 263 -1.17 -17.22 -12.82
C ARG A 263 -1.76 -15.80 -12.90
N ILE A 264 -3.09 -15.66 -12.88
CA ILE A 264 -3.76 -14.36 -12.86
C ILE A 264 -3.42 -13.59 -11.59
N ALA A 265 -3.30 -14.28 -10.46
CA ALA A 265 -2.89 -13.73 -9.17
C ALA A 265 -1.36 -13.50 -9.04
N ARG A 266 -0.57 -13.72 -10.10
CA ARG A 266 0.91 -13.59 -10.11
C ARG A 266 1.63 -14.52 -9.15
N MET A 267 1.06 -15.70 -8.90
CA MET A 267 1.56 -16.72 -7.98
C MET A 267 1.86 -18.01 -8.75
N PRO A 268 2.95 -18.10 -9.54
CA PRO A 268 3.22 -19.26 -10.38
C PRO A 268 3.21 -20.57 -9.58
N LEU A 269 2.44 -21.55 -10.08
CA LEU A 269 2.30 -22.86 -9.45
C LEU A 269 3.55 -23.70 -9.71
N ARG A 270 4.07 -24.34 -8.66
CA ARG A 270 5.24 -25.22 -8.72
C ARG A 270 4.88 -26.59 -8.20
N TYR A 271 5.10 -27.59 -9.04
CA TYR A 271 5.06 -28.99 -8.67
C TYR A 271 6.49 -29.49 -8.42
N VAL A 272 6.71 -30.11 -7.27
CA VAL A 272 8.01 -30.65 -6.88
C VAL A 272 7.84 -32.12 -6.51
N ALA A 273 8.62 -33.00 -7.12
CA ALA A 273 8.71 -34.41 -6.81
C ALA A 273 10.12 -34.74 -6.33
N GLU A 274 10.24 -35.11 -5.05
CA GLU A 274 11.50 -35.43 -4.39
C GLU A 274 11.53 -36.91 -4.05
N ARG A 275 12.63 -37.58 -4.41
CA ARG A 275 12.84 -38.97 -4.03
C ARG A 275 13.18 -39.04 -2.54
N GLY A 276 12.37 -39.79 -1.79
CA GLY A 276 12.61 -40.11 -0.39
C GLY A 276 13.54 -41.30 -0.21
N THR A 277 13.50 -41.91 0.97
CA THR A 277 14.24 -43.14 1.24
C THR A 277 13.53 -44.36 0.64
N GLY A 278 14.29 -45.28 0.05
CA GLY A 278 13.74 -46.50 -0.55
C GLY A 278 12.81 -46.24 -1.75
N TRP A 279 11.54 -46.67 -1.62
CA TRP A 279 10.47 -46.54 -2.63
C TRP A 279 9.48 -45.42 -2.29
N GLU A 280 9.92 -44.43 -1.51
CA GLU A 280 9.11 -43.26 -1.20
C GLU A 280 9.44 -42.10 -2.13
N GLN A 281 8.43 -41.36 -2.54
CA GLN A 281 8.56 -40.13 -3.31
C GLN A 281 7.60 -39.09 -2.73
N LYS A 282 8.12 -37.96 -2.26
CA LYS A 282 7.31 -36.85 -1.77
C LYS A 282 6.97 -35.93 -2.94
N ILE A 283 5.68 -35.71 -3.15
CA ILE A 283 5.18 -34.74 -4.12
C ILE A 283 4.59 -33.54 -3.39
N SER A 284 4.82 -32.34 -3.89
CA SER A 284 4.27 -31.11 -3.32
C SER A 284 3.85 -30.12 -4.39
N ILE A 285 2.80 -29.36 -4.07
CA ILE A 285 2.32 -28.24 -4.86
C ILE A 285 2.52 -26.98 -4.01
N ASN A 286 3.25 -26.02 -4.56
CA ASN A 286 3.62 -24.78 -3.90
C ASN A 286 3.31 -23.59 -4.82
N ALA A 287 3.03 -22.43 -4.26
CA ALA A 287 2.93 -21.18 -5.01
C ALA A 287 3.74 -20.11 -4.27
N LEU A 288 4.77 -19.58 -4.93
CA LEU A 288 5.79 -18.73 -4.28
C LEU A 288 6.39 -19.41 -3.04
N ASN A 289 6.23 -18.83 -1.85
CA ASN A 289 6.65 -19.38 -0.57
C ASN A 289 5.47 -19.97 0.25
N ILE A 290 4.36 -20.29 -0.41
CA ILE A 290 3.21 -20.97 0.20
C ILE A 290 3.24 -22.45 -0.18
N HIS A 291 3.27 -23.31 0.83
CA HIS A 291 3.00 -24.73 0.70
C HIS A 291 1.50 -24.98 0.65
N LEU A 292 0.98 -25.40 -0.51
CA LEU A 292 -0.45 -25.61 -0.71
C LEU A 292 -0.88 -27.02 -0.29
N ALA A 293 -0.17 -28.05 -0.74
CA ALA A 293 -0.36 -29.42 -0.29
C ALA A 293 0.85 -30.32 -0.61
N SER A 294 0.93 -31.46 0.05
CA SER A 294 1.86 -32.54 -0.29
C SER A 294 1.28 -33.93 -0.03
N ALA A 295 1.88 -34.93 -0.66
CA ALA A 295 1.64 -36.34 -0.40
C ALA A 295 2.96 -37.13 -0.48
N VAL A 296 3.01 -38.28 0.18
CA VAL A 296 4.10 -39.25 0.04
C VAL A 296 3.55 -40.44 -0.73
N LEU A 297 4.14 -40.70 -1.90
CA LEU A 297 3.89 -41.88 -2.73
C LEU A 297 4.76 -43.02 -2.22
N ARG A 298 4.21 -44.23 -2.11
CA ARG A 298 4.94 -45.43 -1.69
C ARG A 298 5.12 -46.43 -2.85
N LYS A 299 5.68 -47.60 -2.54
CA LYS A 299 5.90 -48.68 -3.52
C LYS A 299 4.59 -49.00 -4.26
N GLY A 300 4.66 -48.92 -5.59
CA GLY A 300 3.50 -49.12 -6.48
C GLY A 300 2.78 -47.83 -6.87
N GLU A 301 2.94 -46.73 -6.14
CA GLU A 301 2.37 -45.42 -6.48
C GLU A 301 3.35 -44.54 -7.26
N CYS A 302 4.65 -44.82 -7.17
CA CYS A 302 5.74 -44.11 -7.88
C CYS A 302 5.78 -44.39 -9.41
N THR A 303 4.63 -44.69 -10.03
CA THR A 303 4.51 -44.79 -11.48
C THR A 303 4.01 -43.46 -12.03
N LYS A 304 4.43 -43.06 -13.24
CA LYS A 304 4.02 -41.79 -13.84
C LYS A 304 2.50 -41.59 -13.90
N SER A 305 1.74 -42.67 -14.10
CA SER A 305 0.27 -42.62 -14.14
C SER A 305 -0.32 -42.30 -12.78
N ARG A 306 0.10 -43.00 -11.72
CA ARG A 306 -0.40 -42.78 -10.37
C ARG A 306 0.12 -41.48 -9.76
N GLU A 307 1.34 -41.07 -10.09
CA GLU A 307 1.86 -39.75 -9.72
C GLU A 307 1.00 -38.63 -10.34
N LYS A 308 0.62 -38.77 -11.62
CA LYS A 308 -0.28 -37.81 -12.30
C LYS A 308 -1.66 -37.78 -11.66
N GLU A 309 -2.25 -38.93 -11.37
CA GLU A 309 -3.53 -39.03 -10.64
C GLU A 309 -3.44 -38.34 -9.28
N ARG A 310 -2.39 -38.62 -8.50
CA ARG A 310 -2.19 -38.00 -7.19
C ARG A 310 -1.96 -36.49 -7.29
N LYS A 311 -1.30 -36.01 -8.34
CA LYS A 311 -1.15 -34.58 -8.61
C LYS A 311 -2.51 -33.90 -8.83
N GLU A 312 -3.42 -34.54 -9.56
CA GLU A 312 -4.78 -34.03 -9.77
C GLU A 312 -5.63 -34.09 -8.49
N ASP A 313 -5.49 -35.13 -7.66
CA ASP A 313 -6.14 -35.21 -6.34
C ASP A 313 -5.71 -34.05 -5.44
N LEU A 314 -4.39 -33.79 -5.36
CA LEU A 314 -3.86 -32.69 -4.56
C LEU A 314 -4.39 -31.34 -5.07
N ALA A 315 -4.42 -31.12 -6.39
CA ALA A 315 -4.98 -29.90 -6.96
C ALA A 315 -6.48 -29.75 -6.62
N THR A 316 -7.26 -30.83 -6.70
CA THR A 316 -8.68 -30.84 -6.32
C THR A 316 -8.87 -30.47 -4.84
N MET A 317 -8.07 -31.06 -3.95
CA MET A 317 -8.09 -30.75 -2.52
C MET A 317 -7.73 -29.29 -2.25
N ILE A 318 -6.71 -28.74 -2.93
CA ILE A 318 -6.30 -27.34 -2.79
C ILE A 318 -7.44 -26.41 -3.24
N ILE A 319 -8.07 -26.69 -4.38
CA ILE A 319 -9.21 -25.90 -4.88
C ILE A 319 -10.35 -25.90 -3.85
N GLN A 320 -10.69 -27.07 -3.29
CA GLN A 320 -11.73 -27.17 -2.26
C GLN A 320 -11.39 -26.33 -1.03
N ARG A 321 -10.16 -26.44 -0.50
CA ARG A 321 -9.72 -25.64 0.66
C ARG A 321 -9.74 -24.14 0.38
N LEU A 322 -9.22 -23.70 -0.77
CA LEU A 322 -9.21 -22.29 -1.12
C LEU A 322 -10.62 -21.73 -1.41
N SER A 323 -11.58 -22.60 -1.73
CA SER A 323 -12.99 -22.23 -1.91
C SER A 323 -13.74 -22.05 -0.59
N ASP A 324 -13.18 -22.52 0.52
CA ASP A 324 -13.68 -22.22 1.85
C ASP A 324 -13.48 -20.73 2.16
N SER A 325 -14.46 -20.05 2.74
CA SER A 325 -14.32 -18.63 3.08
C SER A 325 -13.27 -18.39 4.17
N ASP A 326 -13.03 -19.42 4.98
CA ASP A 326 -12.31 -19.35 6.26
C ASP A 326 -10.96 -20.09 6.22
N PHE A 327 -10.41 -20.35 5.02
CA PHE A 327 -9.06 -20.91 4.92
C PHE A 327 -8.03 -20.00 5.59
N GLU A 328 -6.99 -20.59 6.15
CA GLU A 328 -5.94 -19.86 6.84
C GLU A 328 -4.56 -20.16 6.27
N LEU A 329 -3.69 -19.15 6.34
CA LEU A 329 -2.26 -19.30 6.07
C LEU A 329 -1.50 -19.24 7.38
N ILE A 330 -0.82 -20.33 7.73
CA ILE A 330 -0.02 -20.41 8.95
C ILE A 330 1.45 -20.22 8.58
N SER A 331 2.12 -19.26 9.23
CA SER A 331 3.55 -19.06 9.06
C SER A 331 4.34 -20.25 9.62
N ASN A 332 5.34 -20.72 8.88
CA ASN A 332 6.36 -21.65 9.35
C ASN A 332 7.75 -21.01 9.17
N THR A 333 8.84 -21.76 9.30
CA THR A 333 10.20 -21.20 9.18
C THR A 333 10.56 -20.75 7.75
N ASN A 334 9.92 -21.31 6.73
CA ASN A 334 10.32 -21.17 5.33
C ASN A 334 9.26 -20.44 4.46
N GLY A 335 8.15 -20.04 5.05
CA GLY A 335 7.03 -19.42 4.36
C GLY A 335 5.71 -19.68 5.07
N TYR A 336 4.69 -20.07 4.31
CA TYR A 336 3.35 -20.27 4.82
C TYR A 336 2.80 -21.63 4.39
N VAL A 337 1.86 -22.17 5.16
CA VAL A 337 1.16 -23.41 4.86
C VAL A 337 -0.34 -23.11 4.78
N LEU A 338 -0.97 -23.55 3.70
CA LEU A 338 -2.42 -23.55 3.57
C LEU A 338 -3.02 -24.62 4.50
N ARG A 339 -3.85 -24.18 5.44
CA ARG A 339 -4.60 -25.09 6.32
C ARG A 339 -6.04 -25.21 5.87
#